data_AF-A0A6J4KQQ4-F1
#
_entry.id   AF-A0A6J4KQQ4-F1
#
_cell.length_a   1.000
_cell.length_b   1.000
_cell.length_c   1.000
_cell.angle_alpha   90.00
_cell.angle_beta   90.00
_cell.angle_gamma   90.00
#
_symmetry.space_group_name_H-M   'P 1'
#
loop_
_entity.id
_entity.type
_entity.pdbx_description
1 polymer ?
#
loop_
_entity_poly.entity_id
_entity_poly.type
_entity_poly.pdbx_seq_one_letter_code
_entity_poly.pdbx_strand_id
1 'polypeptide(L)'
;ASWALICAPLLLPGLQTEITYGDYRTRQETHSVDVLDLVLPSDIHPLWRLFDPHRITHLYGSWNVVPGITIFLVGSYGLWKTRRITWHLTALATIMLLFAMGPTLHVGGIRTGIPLPHRLLNLSSVGQASQRPNHFFVFSIAVLTLGVALALRHQRKRTMLLVGLGMFAVDCVPPLPWPTIVGVPPNWLETLNTVPNSALIELPIRSREIDYQFSQLWHGRPITGGYVSRNPADPIIGLPIFQRLSGEASPTVLGGDEREQLLAAIGASCSQLLLVHGDRQPVVPLAATKQMIETLVPEAQQLGGPDPLIYRVQAEPQPLLLPGRGWYDLEYDAERRWQWTAPEATFDVVNPLPLPVTVQLRMALEGVGEDRLVQLATERESLWRERLVDGLRHRLVFARLDAHERRTLHLRSEPLQETTGSQRVLGVVVRQITATIVQPQDLAHACPTSDPLPPALRR
;
A
#
# COMPACT_ATOMS: atom_id res chain seq x y z
N ALA A 1 3.76 37.47 -7.34
CA ALA A 1 4.57 37.19 -8.53
C ALA A 1 5.88 36.47 -8.17
N SER A 2 6.70 37.00 -7.26
CA SER A 2 8.03 36.45 -6.93
C SER A 2 7.99 35.01 -6.38
N TRP A 3 7.06 34.69 -5.49
CA TRP A 3 6.90 33.33 -4.95
C TRP A 3 6.48 32.30 -6.00
N ALA A 4 5.60 32.67 -6.93
CA ALA A 4 5.19 31.77 -8.00
C ALA A 4 6.36 31.44 -8.94
N LEU A 5 7.24 32.42 -9.22
CA LEU A 5 8.46 32.21 -10.00
C LEU A 5 9.47 31.34 -9.24
N ILE A 6 9.60 31.51 -7.92
CA ILE A 6 10.49 30.70 -7.08
C ILE A 6 10.00 29.24 -6.99
N CYS A 7 8.69 29.04 -6.90
CA CYS A 7 8.09 27.69 -6.84
C CYS A 7 7.92 27.03 -8.21
N ALA A 8 8.01 27.78 -9.33
CA ALA A 8 7.79 27.25 -10.67
C ALA A 8 8.66 26.02 -11.01
N PRO A 9 9.97 25.96 -10.69
CA PRO A 9 10.79 24.78 -10.97
C PRO A 9 10.34 23.52 -10.23
N LEU A 10 9.67 23.67 -9.08
CA LEU A 10 9.11 22.55 -8.30
C LEU A 10 7.74 22.12 -8.85
N LEU A 11 6.96 23.06 -9.39
CA LEU A 11 5.60 22.81 -9.86
C LEU A 11 5.55 22.29 -11.31
N LEU A 12 6.47 22.75 -12.16
CA LEU A 12 6.51 22.40 -13.59
C LEU A 12 6.66 20.90 -13.86
N PRO A 13 7.55 20.15 -13.17
CA PRO A 13 7.65 18.70 -13.37
C PRO A 13 6.37 17.96 -12.98
N GLY A 14 5.67 18.45 -11.94
CA GLY A 14 4.39 17.91 -11.49
C GLY A 14 3.27 18.08 -12.51
N LEU A 15 3.33 19.10 -13.38
CA LEU A 15 2.35 19.32 -14.46
C LEU A 15 2.54 18.37 -15.65
N GLN A 16 3.76 17.86 -15.86
CA GLN A 16 4.09 16.94 -16.96
C GLN A 16 3.92 15.48 -16.58
N THR A 17 3.93 15.17 -15.29
CA THR A 17 3.69 13.81 -14.82
C THR A 17 2.20 13.56 -14.75
N GLU A 18 1.73 12.65 -15.58
CA GLU A 18 0.38 12.11 -15.49
C GLU A 18 0.35 11.18 -14.27
N ILE A 19 0.13 11.77 -13.09
CA ILE A 19 0.09 11.02 -11.86
C ILE A 19 -1.22 10.21 -11.86
N THR A 20 -1.13 8.97 -12.32
CA THR A 20 -2.25 8.02 -12.33
C THR A 20 -2.47 7.49 -10.91
N TYR A 21 -2.85 8.36 -9.97
CA TYR A 21 -3.43 7.91 -8.72
C TYR A 21 -4.85 7.44 -9.03
N GLY A 22 -5.04 6.13 -9.20
CA GLY A 22 -6.35 5.54 -9.51
C GLY A 22 -7.45 5.89 -8.51
N ASP A 23 -7.11 6.50 -7.36
CA ASP A 23 -8.07 6.80 -6.30
C ASP A 23 -7.83 8.13 -5.55
N TYR A 24 -7.21 9.15 -6.18
CA TYR A 24 -6.95 10.43 -5.49
C TYR A 24 -8.24 11.08 -4.99
N ARG A 25 -9.35 10.92 -5.73
CA ARG A 25 -10.63 11.52 -5.38
C ARG A 25 -11.20 10.92 -4.10
N THR A 26 -11.27 9.60 -4.00
CA THR A 26 -11.73 8.93 -2.78
C THR A 26 -10.84 9.30 -1.61
N ARG A 27 -9.51 9.39 -1.81
CA ARG A 27 -8.58 9.86 -0.77
C ARG A 27 -8.89 11.29 -0.31
N GLN A 28 -9.09 12.22 -1.25
CA GLN A 28 -9.44 13.60 -0.93
C GLN A 28 -10.75 13.66 -0.15
N GLU A 29 -11.78 12.94 -0.62
CA GLU A 29 -13.08 12.87 0.05
C GLU A 29 -12.95 12.30 1.47
N THR A 30 -12.17 11.23 1.65
CA THR A 30 -11.90 10.61 2.97
C THR A 30 -11.14 11.51 3.93
N HIS A 31 -10.22 12.35 3.44
CA HIS A 31 -9.41 13.27 4.27
C HIS A 31 -9.94 14.71 4.25
N SER A 32 -11.22 14.89 3.95
CA SER A 32 -11.89 16.20 3.98
C SER A 32 -12.35 16.54 5.40
N VAL A 33 -12.26 17.82 5.77
CA VAL A 33 -12.89 18.32 7.01
C VAL A 33 -14.40 18.20 6.91
N ASP A 34 -15.04 17.59 7.91
CA ASP A 34 -16.49 17.65 8.06
C ASP A 34 -16.89 18.93 8.81
N VAL A 35 -18.03 19.53 8.46
CA VAL A 35 -18.56 20.72 9.17
C VAL A 35 -18.71 20.45 10.67
N LEU A 36 -19.15 19.24 11.05
CA LEU A 36 -19.38 18.90 12.45
C LEU A 36 -18.06 18.79 13.24
N ASP A 37 -16.94 18.46 12.60
CA ASP A 37 -15.62 18.39 13.27
C ASP A 37 -15.20 19.72 13.89
N LEU A 38 -15.69 20.84 13.34
CA LEU A 38 -15.35 22.18 13.83
C LEU A 38 -15.95 22.49 15.21
N VAL A 39 -17.00 21.76 15.60
CA VAL A 39 -17.77 22.02 16.82
C VAL A 39 -17.82 20.85 17.79
N LEU A 40 -17.50 19.64 17.32
CA LEU A 40 -17.42 18.47 18.17
C LEU A 40 -16.06 18.40 18.89
N PRO A 41 -15.98 17.75 20.06
CA PRO A 41 -14.71 17.52 20.73
C PRO A 41 -13.88 16.49 19.97
N SER A 42 -12.65 16.22 20.40
CA SER A 42 -11.86 15.12 19.81
C SER A 42 -12.57 13.77 19.96
N ASP A 43 -12.34 12.82 19.05
CA ASP A 43 -12.90 11.47 19.07
C ASP A 43 -12.44 10.65 20.30
N ILE A 44 -11.27 11.00 20.84
CA ILE A 44 -10.77 10.48 22.11
C ILE A 44 -11.35 11.17 23.35
N HIS A 45 -12.13 12.24 23.20
CA HIS A 45 -12.69 12.98 24.34
C HIS A 45 -13.87 12.23 24.98
N PRO A 46 -14.04 12.17 26.31
CA PRO A 46 -15.14 11.44 26.96
C PRO A 46 -16.54 11.80 26.47
N LEU A 47 -16.78 13.09 26.19
CA LEU A 47 -18.07 13.56 25.65
C LEU A 47 -18.35 13.07 24.24
N TRP A 48 -17.35 12.58 23.50
CA TRP A 48 -17.55 12.00 22.16
C TRP A 48 -18.53 10.82 22.20
N ARG A 49 -18.54 10.04 23.30
CA ARG A 49 -19.46 8.91 23.51
C ARG A 49 -20.93 9.31 23.58
N LEU A 50 -21.23 10.60 23.81
CA LEU A 50 -22.61 11.11 23.79
C LEU A 50 -23.13 11.29 22.36
N PHE A 51 -22.24 11.30 21.38
CA PHE A 51 -22.57 11.34 19.96
C PHE A 51 -22.48 9.92 19.39
N ASP A 52 -23.35 9.56 18.47
CA ASP A 52 -23.33 8.24 17.82
C ASP A 52 -22.05 8.11 17.00
N PRO A 53 -21.03 7.35 17.48
CA PRO A 53 -19.72 7.33 16.84
C PRO A 53 -19.83 6.76 15.44
N HIS A 54 -20.70 5.77 15.21
CA HIS A 54 -20.84 5.10 13.93
C HIS A 54 -21.47 5.97 12.84
N ARG A 55 -22.14 7.06 13.22
CA ARG A 55 -22.70 8.04 12.26
C ARG A 55 -21.72 9.15 11.90
N ILE A 56 -20.80 9.48 12.79
CA ILE A 56 -19.88 10.63 12.64
C ILE A 56 -18.45 10.18 12.34
N THR A 57 -18.13 8.90 12.51
CA THR A 57 -16.82 8.36 12.15
C THR A 57 -16.57 8.53 10.66
N HIS A 58 -15.52 9.30 10.35
CA HIS A 58 -14.85 9.24 9.06
C HIS A 58 -14.73 7.78 8.63
N LEU A 59 -15.17 7.48 7.41
CA LEU A 59 -15.21 6.13 6.87
C LEU A 59 -13.86 5.39 6.98
N TYR A 60 -12.74 6.10 7.08
CA TYR A 60 -11.42 5.51 7.27
C TYR A 60 -10.48 6.44 8.06
N GLY A 61 -10.17 6.08 9.30
CA GLY A 61 -9.07 6.62 10.10
C GLY A 61 -9.46 7.79 11.01
N SER A 62 -8.93 7.75 12.24
CA SER A 62 -9.02 8.72 13.34
C SER A 62 -8.42 10.10 13.00
N TRP A 63 -8.90 10.73 11.93
CA TRP A 63 -8.39 11.99 11.37
C TRP A 63 -9.43 13.11 11.47
N ASN A 64 -10.22 13.11 12.55
CA ASN A 64 -11.12 14.21 12.87
C ASN A 64 -10.32 15.51 13.01
N VAL A 65 -10.76 16.53 12.29
CA VAL A 65 -10.04 17.81 12.22
C VAL A 65 -10.66 18.77 13.23
N VAL A 66 -10.35 18.54 14.49
CA VAL A 66 -10.96 19.27 15.61
C VAL A 66 -10.02 20.38 16.08
N PRO A 67 -10.36 21.67 15.87
CA PRO A 67 -9.57 22.77 16.43
C PRO A 67 -9.64 22.84 17.96
N GLY A 68 -10.65 22.20 18.57
CA GLY A 68 -11.05 22.40 19.96
C GLY A 68 -12.08 23.52 20.09
N ILE A 69 -13.08 23.32 20.95
CA ILE A 69 -14.22 24.23 21.13
C ILE A 69 -13.72 25.61 21.60
N THR A 70 -12.70 25.62 22.44
CA THR A 70 -12.06 26.84 22.97
C THR A 70 -11.40 27.64 21.87
N ILE A 71 -10.53 27.01 21.09
CA ILE A 71 -9.78 27.70 20.02
C ILE A 71 -10.76 28.23 18.99
N PHE A 72 -11.77 27.42 18.62
CA PHE A 72 -12.77 27.86 17.65
C PHE A 72 -13.61 29.04 18.15
N LEU A 73 -14.25 28.93 19.31
CA LEU A 73 -15.17 29.96 19.80
C LEU A 73 -14.45 31.22 20.29
N VAL A 74 -13.42 31.06 21.13
CA VAL A 74 -12.65 32.21 21.67
C VAL A 74 -11.82 32.85 20.57
N GLY A 75 -11.23 32.05 19.69
CA GLY A 75 -10.48 32.52 18.53
C GLY A 75 -11.34 33.35 17.58
N SER A 76 -12.49 32.81 17.19
CA SER A 76 -13.46 33.52 16.35
C SER A 76 -13.94 34.82 16.99
N TYR A 77 -14.21 34.81 18.32
CA TYR A 77 -14.57 36.02 19.05
C TYR A 77 -13.48 37.10 19.00
N GLY A 78 -12.21 36.72 19.22
CA GLY A 78 -11.09 37.64 19.15
C GLY A 78 -10.87 38.24 17.77
N LEU A 79 -10.97 37.41 16.72
CA LEU A 79 -10.92 37.87 15.32
C LEU A 79 -12.09 38.82 15.02
N TRP A 80 -13.30 38.50 15.47
CA TRP A 80 -14.48 39.34 15.26
C TRP A 80 -14.34 40.71 15.94
N LYS A 81 -13.88 40.74 17.20
CA LYS A 81 -13.62 42.01 17.93
C LYS A 81 -12.56 42.87 17.27
N THR A 82 -11.60 42.24 16.61
CA THR A 82 -10.48 42.93 15.93
C THR A 82 -10.64 42.97 14.42
N ARG A 83 -11.83 42.68 13.88
CA ARG A 83 -12.07 42.44 12.45
C ARG A 83 -11.55 43.52 11.52
N ARG A 84 -11.55 44.78 11.94
CA ARG A 84 -11.02 45.89 11.11
C ARG A 84 -9.54 45.73 10.79
N ILE A 85 -8.79 45.10 11.69
CA ILE A 85 -7.36 44.84 11.56
C ILE A 85 -7.12 43.44 10.96
N THR A 86 -7.91 42.45 11.37
CA THR A 86 -7.66 41.02 11.07
C THR A 86 -8.50 40.45 9.92
N TRP A 87 -9.29 41.26 9.21
CA TRP A 87 -10.19 40.75 8.16
C TRP A 87 -9.46 39.92 7.08
N HIS A 88 -8.24 40.31 6.69
CA HIS A 88 -7.47 39.62 5.66
C HIS A 88 -7.01 38.23 6.12
N LEU A 89 -6.58 38.11 7.38
CA LEU A 89 -6.25 36.82 8.00
C LEU A 89 -7.50 35.95 8.15
N THR A 90 -8.62 36.55 8.53
CA THR A 90 -9.90 35.84 8.66
C THR A 90 -10.35 35.32 7.29
N ALA A 91 -10.25 36.14 6.24
CA ALA A 91 -10.56 35.73 4.87
C ALA A 91 -9.65 34.58 4.41
N LEU A 92 -8.34 34.67 4.67
CA LEU A 92 -7.39 33.59 4.39
C LEU A 92 -7.76 32.31 5.14
N ALA A 93 -8.03 32.39 6.45
CA ALA A 93 -8.43 31.24 7.26
C ALA A 93 -9.72 30.58 6.76
N THR A 94 -10.71 31.38 6.35
CA THR A 94 -11.95 30.87 5.75
C THR A 94 -11.68 30.19 4.41
N ILE A 95 -10.86 30.77 3.53
CA ILE A 95 -10.51 30.16 2.25
C ILE A 95 -9.77 28.84 2.48
N MET A 96 -8.80 28.81 3.39
CA MET A 96 -8.07 27.58 3.74
C MET A 96 -8.99 26.52 4.35
N LEU A 97 -9.97 26.89 5.16
CA LEU A 97 -11.01 25.98 5.66
C LEU A 97 -11.86 25.43 4.50
N LEU A 98 -12.31 26.27 3.56
CA LEU A 98 -13.07 25.81 2.40
C LEU A 98 -12.26 24.85 1.51
N PHE A 99 -10.95 25.03 1.40
CA PHE A 99 -10.06 24.05 0.75
C PHE A 99 -9.91 22.78 1.58
N ALA A 100 -9.90 22.89 2.91
CA ALA A 100 -9.73 21.76 3.81
C ALA A 100 -10.95 20.82 3.85
N MET A 101 -12.14 21.36 3.59
CA MET A 101 -13.38 20.60 3.41
C MET A 101 -13.39 19.73 2.14
N GLY A 102 -12.33 19.80 1.31
CA GLY A 102 -12.15 18.94 0.15
C GLY A 102 -13.09 19.25 -1.02
N PRO A 103 -13.20 18.35 -2.01
CA PRO A 103 -13.89 18.63 -3.28
C PRO A 103 -15.42 18.70 -3.15
N THR A 104 -15.99 18.07 -2.13
CA THR A 104 -17.42 18.03 -1.85
C THR A 104 -17.67 18.28 -0.37
N LEU A 105 -18.73 19.02 -0.05
CA LEU A 105 -19.09 19.32 1.34
C LEU A 105 -19.59 18.06 2.07
N HIS A 106 -19.01 17.81 3.25
CA HIS A 106 -19.42 16.79 4.20
C HIS A 106 -20.09 17.41 5.42
N VAL A 107 -21.19 16.81 5.87
CA VAL A 107 -21.90 17.21 7.09
C VAL A 107 -22.31 15.95 7.86
N GLY A 108 -21.69 15.72 9.02
CA GLY A 108 -21.91 14.54 9.85
C GLY A 108 -21.70 13.23 9.11
N GLY A 109 -20.59 13.14 8.36
CA GLY A 109 -20.23 11.96 7.55
C GLY A 109 -21.02 11.85 6.24
N ILE A 110 -22.05 12.67 6.03
CA ILE A 110 -22.88 12.62 4.82
C ILE A 110 -22.26 13.46 3.71
N ARG A 111 -22.04 12.83 2.55
CA ARG A 111 -21.62 13.51 1.31
C ARG A 111 -22.82 14.24 0.71
N THR A 112 -22.80 15.57 0.77
CA THR A 112 -23.92 16.39 0.26
C THR A 112 -23.93 16.51 -1.27
N GLY A 113 -22.81 16.22 -1.94
CA GLY A 113 -22.63 16.42 -3.38
C GLY A 113 -22.39 17.87 -3.80
N ILE A 114 -22.47 18.83 -2.86
CA ILE A 114 -22.23 20.25 -3.14
C ILE A 114 -20.74 20.45 -3.43
N PRO A 115 -20.35 20.93 -4.61
CA PRO A 115 -18.95 21.12 -4.96
C PRO A 115 -18.35 22.31 -4.21
N LEU A 116 -17.09 22.16 -3.78
CA LEU A 116 -16.35 23.17 -3.04
C LEU A 116 -15.11 23.67 -3.81
N PRO A 117 -14.49 24.80 -3.41
CA PRO A 117 -13.35 25.39 -4.12
C PRO A 117 -12.16 24.46 -4.33
N HIS A 118 -11.97 23.44 -3.49
CA HIS A 118 -10.91 22.44 -3.67
C HIS A 118 -10.98 21.74 -5.03
N ARG A 119 -12.17 21.59 -5.63
CA ARG A 119 -12.34 21.00 -6.97
C ARG A 119 -11.56 21.75 -8.06
N LEU A 120 -11.29 23.04 -7.85
CA LEU A 120 -10.44 23.83 -8.75
C LEU A 120 -8.98 23.35 -8.76
N LEU A 121 -8.47 22.81 -7.65
CA LEU A 121 -7.12 22.24 -7.60
C LEU A 121 -7.01 20.99 -8.49
N ASN A 122 -8.09 20.20 -8.55
CA ASN A 122 -8.15 18.97 -9.34
C ASN A 122 -8.14 19.21 -10.85
N LEU A 123 -8.24 20.47 -11.31
CA LEU A 123 -8.00 20.85 -12.70
C LEU A 123 -6.53 20.69 -13.13
N SER A 124 -5.63 20.47 -12.16
CA SER A 124 -4.20 20.22 -12.40
C SER A 124 -3.74 18.93 -11.73
N SER A 125 -2.78 18.23 -12.33
CA SER A 125 -2.13 17.05 -11.74
C SER A 125 -1.48 17.35 -10.39
N VAL A 126 -0.91 18.56 -10.23
CA VAL A 126 -0.31 19.00 -8.96
C VAL A 126 -1.36 19.12 -7.86
N GLY A 127 -2.55 19.66 -8.16
CA GLY A 127 -3.63 19.73 -7.19
C GLY A 127 -4.21 18.34 -6.87
N GLN A 128 -4.27 17.43 -7.85
CA GLN A 128 -4.63 16.02 -7.62
C GLN A 128 -3.62 15.30 -6.69
N ALA A 129 -2.36 15.75 -6.66
CA ALA A 129 -1.37 15.26 -5.69
C ALA A 129 -1.67 15.69 -4.24
N SER A 130 -2.52 16.70 -4.02
CA SER A 130 -3.02 17.07 -2.69
C SER A 130 -4.09 16.08 -2.25
N GLN A 131 -3.66 14.90 -1.79
CA GLN A 131 -4.55 13.80 -1.40
C GLN A 131 -5.21 13.99 -0.03
N ARG A 132 -4.80 15.03 0.73
CA ARG A 132 -5.21 15.27 2.11
C ARG A 132 -5.68 16.72 2.29
N PRO A 133 -6.92 17.04 1.89
CA PRO A 133 -7.46 18.40 1.99
C PRO A 133 -7.36 18.96 3.41
N ASN A 134 -7.62 18.16 4.44
CA ASN A 134 -7.53 18.57 5.84
C ASN A 134 -6.23 19.30 6.24
N HIS A 135 -5.11 19.05 5.57
CA HIS A 135 -3.86 19.79 5.83
C HIS A 135 -3.99 21.31 5.64
N PHE A 136 -4.90 21.79 4.78
CA PHE A 136 -5.16 23.23 4.63
C PHE A 136 -5.70 23.86 5.93
N PHE A 137 -6.36 23.08 6.79
CA PHE A 137 -6.94 23.60 8.02
C PHE A 137 -5.89 24.05 9.05
N VAL A 138 -4.64 23.59 8.95
CA VAL A 138 -3.53 24.04 9.81
C VAL A 138 -3.39 25.57 9.77
N PHE A 139 -3.58 26.19 8.59
CA PHE A 139 -3.55 27.65 8.45
C PHE A 139 -4.72 28.32 9.18
N SER A 140 -5.92 27.73 9.11
CA SER A 140 -7.09 28.21 9.84
C SER A 140 -6.88 28.13 11.35
N ILE A 141 -6.31 27.02 11.85
CA ILE A 141 -5.96 26.86 13.28
C ILE A 141 -4.97 27.94 13.71
N ALA A 142 -3.91 28.20 12.94
CA ALA A 142 -2.92 29.23 13.28
C ALA A 142 -3.56 30.62 13.44
N VAL A 143 -4.49 30.99 12.55
CA VAL A 143 -5.23 32.25 12.63
C VAL A 143 -6.22 32.27 13.80
N LEU A 144 -6.91 31.16 14.07
CA LEU A 144 -7.79 31.04 15.24
C LEU A 144 -7.01 31.20 16.56
N THR A 145 -5.83 30.61 16.67
CA THR A 145 -4.93 30.77 17.82
C THR A 145 -4.50 32.22 18.03
N LEU A 146 -4.20 32.95 16.95
CA LEU A 146 -3.99 34.39 17.02
C LEU A 146 -5.25 35.12 17.52
N GLY A 147 -6.42 34.70 17.04
CA GLY A 147 -7.71 35.15 17.54
C GLY A 147 -7.84 34.99 19.06
N VAL A 148 -7.44 33.84 19.62
CA VAL A 148 -7.46 33.58 21.07
C VAL A 148 -6.58 34.60 21.79
N ALA A 149 -5.36 34.83 21.32
CA ALA A 149 -4.46 35.82 21.90
C ALA A 149 -5.06 37.25 21.87
N LEU A 150 -5.71 37.63 20.76
CA LEU A 150 -6.38 38.91 20.61
C LEU A 150 -7.60 39.05 21.52
N ALA A 151 -8.37 37.97 21.69
CA ALA A 151 -9.48 37.92 22.64
C ALA A 151 -8.96 38.17 24.06
N LEU A 152 -7.94 37.42 24.49
CA LEU A 152 -7.34 37.58 25.83
C LEU A 152 -6.80 38.98 26.07
N ARG A 153 -6.15 39.60 25.08
CA ARG A 153 -5.64 40.98 25.19
C ARG A 153 -6.75 42.02 25.40
N HIS A 154 -7.92 41.81 24.80
CA HIS A 154 -9.06 42.74 24.92
C HIS A 154 -9.91 42.48 26.17
N GLN A 155 -9.74 41.34 26.83
CA GLN A 155 -10.52 41.00 28.01
C GLN A 155 -9.92 41.60 29.27
N ARG A 156 -10.59 42.62 29.81
CA ARG A 156 -10.27 43.19 31.13
C ARG A 156 -11.00 42.46 32.28
N LYS A 157 -11.98 41.61 31.97
CA LYS A 157 -12.83 40.94 32.96
C LYS A 157 -12.33 39.54 33.27
N ARG A 158 -11.98 39.30 34.55
CA ARG A 158 -11.53 38.00 35.08
C ARG A 158 -12.50 36.85 34.77
N THR A 159 -13.80 37.12 34.67
CA THR A 159 -14.81 36.11 34.33
C THR A 159 -14.62 35.50 32.95
N MET A 160 -14.26 36.30 31.93
CA MET A 160 -14.03 35.78 30.58
C MET A 160 -12.76 34.94 30.49
N LEU A 161 -11.75 35.27 31.30
CA LEU A 161 -10.55 34.43 31.45
C LEU A 161 -10.90 33.08 32.08
N LEU A 162 -11.72 33.07 33.14
CA LEU A 162 -12.16 31.85 33.80
C LEU A 162 -13.04 30.98 32.87
N VAL A 163 -13.93 31.59 32.08
CA VAL A 163 -14.71 30.87 31.07
C VAL A 163 -13.79 30.26 30.01
N GLY A 164 -12.83 31.03 29.48
CA GLY A 164 -11.85 30.52 28.51
C GLY A 164 -11.00 29.38 29.09
N LEU A 165 -10.57 29.49 30.34
CA LEU A 165 -9.84 28.43 31.03
C LEU A 165 -10.71 27.19 31.29
N GLY A 166 -11.99 27.37 31.62
CA GLY A 166 -12.95 26.28 31.78
C GLY A 166 -13.19 25.54 30.47
N MET A 167 -13.35 26.26 29.35
CA MET A 167 -13.45 25.66 28.02
C MET A 167 -12.17 24.93 27.63
N PHE A 168 -11.00 25.54 27.90
CA PHE A 168 -9.70 24.90 27.63
C PHE A 168 -9.55 23.63 28.46
N ALA A 169 -9.96 23.68 29.73
CA ALA A 169 -9.99 22.50 30.58
C ALA A 169 -10.88 21.42 29.97
N VAL A 170 -12.05 21.75 29.42
CA VAL A 170 -12.91 20.82 28.68
C VAL A 170 -12.16 20.21 27.49
N ASP A 171 -11.59 21.02 26.59
CA ASP A 171 -10.86 20.50 25.41
C ASP A 171 -9.66 19.62 25.79
N CYS A 172 -9.02 19.91 26.92
CA CYS A 172 -7.85 19.21 27.42
C CYS A 172 -8.18 18.13 28.46
N VAL A 173 -9.45 17.84 28.77
CA VAL A 173 -9.77 16.70 29.64
C VAL A 173 -9.37 15.45 28.88
N PRO A 174 -8.29 14.76 29.29
CA PRO A 174 -7.93 13.54 28.62
C PRO A 174 -9.04 12.51 28.88
N PRO A 175 -9.24 11.53 27.98
CA PRO A 175 -9.92 10.31 28.39
C PRO A 175 -9.23 9.79 29.65
N LEU A 176 -9.99 9.64 30.75
CA LEU A 176 -9.50 9.04 31.98
C LEU A 176 -10.21 7.69 32.17
N PRO A 177 -9.46 6.58 32.32
CA PRO A 177 -8.00 6.49 32.19
C PRO A 177 -7.53 6.81 30.76
N TRP A 178 -6.32 7.36 30.62
CA TRP A 178 -5.71 7.53 29.30
C TRP A 178 -5.67 6.13 28.68
N PRO A 179 -6.22 5.93 27.47
CA PRO A 179 -6.16 4.63 26.83
C PRO A 179 -4.71 4.38 26.46
N THR A 180 -3.93 3.87 27.40
CA THR A 180 -2.73 3.14 27.08
C THR A 180 -3.23 1.91 26.37
N ILE A 181 -2.86 1.77 25.09
CA ILE A 181 -3.00 0.51 24.39
C ILE A 181 -2.05 -0.44 25.12
N VAL A 182 -2.53 -1.05 26.20
CA VAL A 182 -1.88 -2.21 26.80
C VAL A 182 -2.20 -3.32 25.83
N GLY A 183 -1.32 -3.48 24.84
CA GLY A 183 -1.36 -4.62 23.96
C GLY A 183 -1.32 -5.86 24.83
N VAL A 184 -2.42 -6.61 24.88
CA VAL A 184 -2.33 -7.98 25.34
C VAL A 184 -1.65 -8.73 24.20
N PRO A 185 -0.47 -9.34 24.43
CA PRO A 185 0.16 -10.14 23.40
C PRO A 185 -0.85 -11.19 22.92
N PRO A 186 -1.11 -11.28 21.60
CA PRO A 186 -1.99 -12.32 21.09
C PRO A 186 -1.52 -13.70 21.52
N ASN A 187 -2.46 -14.57 21.91
CA ASN A 187 -2.18 -15.93 22.38
C ASN A 187 -1.36 -16.77 21.37
N TRP A 188 -1.53 -16.53 20.07
CA TRP A 188 -0.81 -17.21 19.00
C TRP A 188 0.70 -16.92 18.99
N LEU A 189 1.17 -15.87 19.69
CA LEU A 189 2.60 -15.60 19.86
C LEU A 189 3.33 -16.73 20.59
N GLU A 190 2.64 -17.44 21.51
CA GLU A 190 3.23 -18.59 22.20
C GLU A 190 3.60 -19.69 21.21
N THR A 191 2.77 -19.92 20.19
CA THR A 191 3.08 -20.86 19.10
C THR A 191 4.33 -20.44 18.33
N LEU A 192 4.53 -19.14 18.09
CA LEU A 192 5.74 -18.65 17.42
C LEU A 192 7.02 -18.88 18.24
N ASN A 193 6.93 -18.95 19.56
CA ASN A 193 8.10 -19.23 20.39
C ASN A 193 8.55 -20.69 20.32
N THR A 194 7.71 -21.60 19.79
CA THR A 194 8.04 -23.02 19.62
C THR A 194 8.87 -23.33 18.36
N VAL A 195 9.03 -22.35 17.47
CA VAL A 195 9.72 -22.51 16.18
C VAL A 195 10.98 -21.67 16.06
N PRO A 196 12.01 -22.13 15.31
CA PRO A 196 13.22 -21.37 15.06
C PRO A 196 12.94 -19.95 14.56
N ASN A 197 13.80 -19.00 14.94
CA ASN A 197 13.70 -17.62 14.50
C ASN A 197 13.85 -17.55 12.97
N SER A 198 12.85 -17.01 12.29
CA SER A 198 12.74 -16.92 10.83
C SER A 198 11.81 -15.78 10.46
N ALA A 199 11.94 -15.29 9.24
CA ALA A 199 11.04 -14.29 8.69
C ALA A 199 9.62 -14.83 8.58
N LEU A 200 8.67 -13.90 8.63
CA LEU A 200 7.24 -14.15 8.70
C LEU A 200 6.56 -13.56 7.47
N ILE A 201 5.75 -14.36 6.78
CA ILE A 201 4.79 -13.86 5.80
C ILE A 201 3.43 -13.83 6.47
N GLU A 202 2.85 -12.64 6.58
CA GLU A 202 1.49 -12.47 7.09
C GLU A 202 0.55 -12.14 5.92
N LEU A 203 -0.56 -12.87 5.82
CA LEU A 203 -1.57 -12.71 4.79
C LEU A 203 -2.83 -12.03 5.36
N PRO A 204 -3.41 -11.06 4.64
CA PRO A 204 -2.93 -10.50 3.37
C PRO A 204 -1.66 -9.64 3.56
N ILE A 205 -0.73 -9.61 2.58
CA ILE A 205 0.46 -8.77 2.71
C ILE A 205 0.06 -7.30 2.49
N ARG A 206 -0.01 -6.50 3.56
CA ARG A 206 -0.42 -5.08 3.47
C ARG A 206 0.68 -4.14 3.90
N SER A 207 1.11 -3.29 2.96
CA SER A 207 2.20 -2.32 3.16
C SER A 207 1.76 -1.00 3.81
N ARG A 208 0.56 -0.94 4.40
CA ARG A 208 0.01 0.30 4.97
C ARG A 208 -0.72 0.11 6.30
N GLU A 209 -0.52 -1.02 6.93
CA GLU A 209 -1.16 -1.33 8.21
C GLU A 209 -0.11 -1.37 9.32
N ILE A 210 -0.43 -0.75 10.44
CA ILE A 210 0.47 -0.70 11.60
C ILE A 210 0.47 -2.01 12.38
N ASP A 211 -0.55 -2.85 12.23
CA ASP A 211 -0.74 -4.05 13.04
C ASP A 211 0.37 -5.10 12.86
N TYR A 212 0.97 -5.19 11.67
CA TYR A 212 2.15 -6.03 11.43
C TYR A 212 3.35 -5.55 12.27
N GLN A 213 3.58 -4.24 12.33
CA GLN A 213 4.66 -3.67 13.15
C GLN A 213 4.37 -3.81 14.63
N PHE A 214 3.11 -3.65 15.03
CA PHE A 214 2.69 -3.89 16.40
C PHE A 214 2.92 -5.34 16.81
N SER A 215 2.57 -6.30 15.96
CA SER A 215 2.84 -7.73 16.16
C SER A 215 4.36 -8.00 16.23
N GLN A 216 5.13 -7.32 15.38
CA GLN A 216 6.59 -7.40 15.36
C GLN A 216 7.25 -6.92 16.64
N LEU A 217 6.67 -5.94 17.35
CA LEU A 217 7.17 -5.54 18.69
C LEU A 217 7.15 -6.70 19.68
N TRP A 218 6.22 -7.65 19.52
CA TRP A 218 6.09 -8.80 20.40
C TRP A 218 6.96 -9.99 19.97
N HIS A 219 6.88 -10.42 18.71
CA HIS A 219 7.61 -11.60 18.25
C HIS A 219 9.06 -11.30 17.84
N GLY A 220 9.41 -10.04 17.54
CA GLY A 220 10.78 -9.63 17.18
C GLY A 220 11.32 -10.25 15.88
N ARG A 221 10.43 -10.72 14.99
CA ARG A 221 10.81 -11.40 13.73
C ARG A 221 10.75 -10.43 12.55
N PRO A 222 11.57 -10.62 11.50
CA PRO A 222 11.39 -9.92 10.25
C PRO A 222 9.99 -10.19 9.66
N ILE A 223 9.36 -9.16 9.10
CA ILE A 223 8.03 -9.21 8.48
C ILE A 223 8.13 -8.74 7.02
N THR A 224 7.23 -9.22 6.16
CA THR A 224 7.14 -8.86 4.72
C THR A 224 6.14 -7.72 4.43
N GLY A 225 5.52 -7.16 5.48
CA GLY A 225 4.51 -6.10 5.37
C GLY A 225 4.69 -4.97 6.39
N GLY A 226 3.65 -4.17 6.56
CA GLY A 226 3.61 -3.08 7.54
C GLY A 226 3.68 -1.67 6.94
N TYR A 227 3.42 -0.66 7.77
CA TYR A 227 3.39 0.74 7.37
C TYR A 227 4.76 1.42 7.52
N VAL A 228 5.47 1.65 6.41
CA VAL A 228 6.68 2.48 6.40
C VAL A 228 6.50 3.69 5.49
N SER A 229 7.24 4.78 5.77
CA SER A 229 7.14 6.02 4.98
C SER A 229 7.58 5.85 3.52
N ARG A 230 8.47 4.88 3.27
CA ARG A 230 8.92 4.44 1.96
C ARG A 230 8.94 2.93 1.95
N ASN A 231 8.01 2.32 1.24
CA ASN A 231 8.00 0.87 1.10
C ASN A 231 9.28 0.44 0.38
N PRO A 232 10.13 -0.40 0.99
CA PRO A 232 11.21 -1.01 0.25
C PRO A 232 10.61 -1.77 -0.94
N ALA A 233 11.36 -1.86 -2.03
CA ALA A 233 10.96 -2.64 -3.18
C ALA A 233 11.08 -4.14 -2.83
N ASP A 234 10.13 -4.66 -2.07
CA ASP A 234 10.05 -6.08 -1.77
C ASP A 234 9.41 -6.80 -2.97
N PRO A 235 10.15 -7.71 -3.64
CA PRO A 235 9.64 -8.42 -4.81
C PRO A 235 8.40 -9.28 -4.51
N ILE A 236 8.18 -9.67 -3.25
CA ILE A 236 7.16 -10.64 -2.86
C ILE A 236 5.77 -10.01 -2.78
N ILE A 237 5.67 -8.72 -2.40
CA ILE A 237 4.39 -8.00 -2.28
C ILE A 237 3.61 -7.99 -3.60
N GLY A 238 4.31 -8.00 -4.74
CA GLY A 238 3.71 -7.98 -6.07
C GLY A 238 3.42 -9.35 -6.68
N LEU A 239 3.68 -10.46 -5.97
CA LEU A 239 3.51 -11.78 -6.54
C LEU A 239 2.02 -12.15 -6.67
N PRO A 240 1.60 -12.62 -7.87
CA PRO A 240 0.22 -13.06 -8.13
C PRO A 240 -0.36 -14.05 -7.14
N ILE A 241 0.47 -14.97 -6.60
CA ILE A 241 0.01 -15.95 -5.62
C ILE A 241 -0.49 -15.31 -4.31
N PHE A 242 0.17 -14.25 -3.83
CA PHE A 242 -0.30 -13.57 -2.62
C PHE A 242 -1.50 -12.66 -2.87
N GLN A 243 -1.58 -12.08 -4.07
CA GLN A 243 -2.79 -11.37 -4.49
C GLN A 243 -3.97 -12.36 -4.48
N ARG A 244 -3.81 -13.54 -5.10
CA ARG A 244 -4.85 -14.58 -5.12
C ARG A 244 -5.23 -15.05 -3.71
N LEU A 245 -4.26 -15.32 -2.84
CA LEU A 245 -4.50 -15.69 -1.44
C LEU A 245 -5.18 -14.56 -0.63
N SER A 246 -5.04 -13.30 -1.08
CA SER A 246 -5.70 -12.14 -0.50
C SER A 246 -7.06 -11.81 -1.14
N GLY A 247 -7.46 -12.55 -2.20
CA GLY A 247 -8.69 -12.32 -2.96
C GLY A 247 -8.58 -11.36 -4.14
N GLU A 248 -7.38 -10.88 -4.43
CA GLU A 248 -7.08 -10.04 -5.59
C GLU A 248 -6.69 -10.96 -6.76
N ALA A 249 -7.55 -11.07 -7.78
CA ALA A 249 -7.28 -11.95 -8.91
C ALA A 249 -6.37 -11.26 -9.94
N SER A 250 -5.13 -11.71 -10.05
CA SER A 250 -4.29 -11.45 -11.23
C SER A 250 -3.36 -12.63 -11.51
N PRO A 251 -3.91 -13.84 -11.81
CA PRO A 251 -3.10 -14.98 -12.14
C PRO A 251 -2.24 -14.71 -13.40
N THR A 252 -1.07 -15.32 -13.47
CA THR A 252 -0.11 -15.13 -14.57
C THR A 252 0.49 -16.46 -15.00
N VAL A 253 1.06 -16.49 -16.22
CA VAL A 253 1.88 -17.61 -16.72
C VAL A 253 3.34 -17.58 -16.25
N LEU A 254 3.74 -16.51 -15.53
CA LEU A 254 5.08 -16.37 -14.95
C LEU A 254 5.21 -17.12 -13.62
N GLY A 255 6.38 -17.71 -13.37
CA GLY A 255 6.72 -18.33 -12.09
C GLY A 255 6.22 -19.77 -11.91
N GLY A 256 5.62 -20.36 -12.95
CA GLY A 256 5.20 -21.76 -12.93
C GLY A 256 3.78 -21.98 -12.47
N ASP A 257 3.54 -23.09 -11.78
CA ASP A 257 2.26 -23.29 -11.09
C ASP A 257 2.20 -22.47 -9.79
N GLU A 258 1.03 -22.44 -9.16
CA GLU A 258 0.82 -21.63 -7.95
C GLU A 258 1.61 -22.14 -6.74
N ARG A 259 1.90 -23.44 -6.70
CA ARG A 259 2.72 -24.05 -5.66
C ARG A 259 4.17 -23.59 -5.81
N GLU A 260 4.72 -23.67 -7.02
CA GLU A 260 6.07 -23.22 -7.35
C GLU A 260 6.23 -21.73 -7.01
N GLN A 261 5.24 -20.90 -7.36
CA GLN A 261 5.23 -19.48 -7.00
C GLN A 261 5.24 -19.26 -5.48
N LEU A 262 4.38 -19.96 -4.74
CA LEU A 262 4.30 -19.84 -3.29
C LEU A 262 5.61 -20.26 -2.61
N LEU A 263 6.16 -21.41 -3.00
CA LEU A 263 7.42 -21.93 -2.45
C LEU A 263 8.59 -21.03 -2.81
N ALA A 264 8.67 -20.57 -4.06
CA ALA A 264 9.71 -19.63 -4.49
C ALA A 264 9.68 -18.35 -3.66
N ALA A 265 8.49 -17.82 -3.36
CA ALA A 265 8.33 -16.61 -2.55
C ALA A 265 8.70 -16.80 -1.07
N ILE A 266 8.30 -17.92 -0.49
CA ILE A 266 8.66 -18.30 0.88
C ILE A 266 10.18 -18.46 0.99
N GLY A 267 10.79 -19.18 0.05
CA GLY A 267 12.23 -19.37 -0.02
C GLY A 267 12.99 -18.05 -0.27
N ALA A 268 12.48 -17.19 -1.14
CA ALA A 268 13.09 -15.90 -1.48
C ALA A 268 13.09 -14.90 -0.31
N SER A 269 12.08 -14.92 0.56
CA SER A 269 12.09 -14.11 1.80
C SER A 269 12.84 -14.76 2.95
N CYS A 270 13.35 -15.99 2.77
CA CYS A 270 13.85 -16.79 3.87
C CYS A 270 12.83 -16.94 5.02
N SER A 271 11.54 -16.92 4.67
CA SER A 271 10.47 -17.14 5.61
C SER A 271 10.21 -18.63 5.75
N GLN A 272 9.93 -19.10 6.96
CA GLN A 272 9.47 -20.47 7.18
C GLN A 272 8.04 -20.51 7.74
N LEU A 273 7.47 -19.34 8.01
CA LEU A 273 6.21 -19.18 8.69
C LEU A 273 5.27 -18.34 7.84
N LEU A 274 4.08 -18.90 7.60
CA LEU A 274 2.98 -18.24 6.94
C LEU A 274 1.83 -18.08 7.93
N LEU A 275 1.45 -16.84 8.19
CA LEU A 275 0.35 -16.47 9.08
C LEU A 275 -0.81 -15.98 8.25
N VAL A 276 -1.99 -16.53 8.48
CA VAL A 276 -3.20 -16.19 7.72
C VAL A 276 -4.22 -15.60 8.67
N HIS A 277 -4.39 -14.28 8.62
CA HIS A 277 -5.31 -13.54 9.48
C HIS A 277 -6.71 -13.51 8.85
N GLY A 278 -7.66 -14.21 9.47
CA GLY A 278 -9.04 -14.29 9.00
C GLY A 278 -9.78 -12.97 9.14
N ASP A 279 -9.60 -12.30 10.28
CA ASP A 279 -10.15 -10.96 10.57
C ASP A 279 -9.69 -9.88 9.57
N ARG A 280 -8.56 -10.09 8.88
CA ARG A 280 -7.99 -9.16 7.89
C ARG A 280 -8.30 -9.53 6.43
N GLN A 281 -8.99 -10.64 6.15
CA GLN A 281 -9.37 -11.06 4.79
C GLN A 281 -10.82 -10.72 4.47
N PRO A 282 -11.12 -9.52 3.92
CA PRO A 282 -12.49 -9.11 3.64
C PRO A 282 -13.11 -9.86 2.45
N VAL A 283 -12.29 -10.42 1.54
CA VAL A 283 -12.76 -10.99 0.27
C VAL A 283 -12.79 -12.51 0.28
N VAL A 284 -11.73 -13.17 0.76
CA VAL A 284 -11.62 -14.63 0.75
C VAL A 284 -11.85 -15.16 2.16
N PRO A 285 -12.83 -16.06 2.37
CA PRO A 285 -13.03 -16.69 3.67
C PRO A 285 -11.77 -17.45 4.11
N LEU A 286 -11.41 -17.35 5.39
CA LEU A 286 -10.24 -18.04 5.97
C LEU A 286 -10.21 -19.54 5.64
N ALA A 287 -11.38 -20.20 5.61
CA ALA A 287 -11.50 -21.62 5.25
C ALA A 287 -11.10 -21.92 3.79
N ALA A 288 -11.41 -21.01 2.85
CA ALA A 288 -11.00 -21.14 1.46
C ALA A 288 -9.49 -20.92 1.30
N THR A 289 -8.92 -19.94 1.99
CA THR A 289 -7.47 -19.70 2.02
C THR A 289 -6.72 -20.88 2.63
N LYS A 290 -7.24 -21.44 3.73
CA LYS A 290 -6.76 -22.68 4.33
C LYS A 290 -6.71 -23.82 3.32
N GLN A 291 -7.84 -24.12 2.68
CA GLN A 291 -7.94 -25.19 1.68
C GLN A 291 -6.96 -24.97 0.52
N MET A 292 -6.79 -23.73 0.07
CA MET A 292 -5.84 -23.38 -0.99
C MET A 292 -4.40 -23.69 -0.55
N ILE A 293 -3.98 -23.25 0.62
CA ILE A 293 -2.62 -23.50 1.15
C ILE A 293 -2.37 -25.01 1.30
N GLU A 294 -3.31 -25.75 1.88
CA GLU A 294 -3.18 -27.20 2.09
C GLU A 294 -3.18 -28.00 0.77
N THR A 295 -3.85 -27.48 -0.26
CA THR A 295 -3.82 -28.07 -1.61
C THR A 295 -2.49 -27.78 -2.31
N LEU A 296 -2.00 -26.54 -2.23
CA LEU A 296 -0.76 -26.12 -2.90
C LEU A 296 0.46 -26.75 -2.24
N VAL A 297 0.48 -26.80 -0.90
CA VAL A 297 1.61 -27.27 -0.10
C VAL A 297 1.12 -28.29 0.95
N PRO A 298 0.79 -29.53 0.54
CA PRO A 298 0.33 -30.58 1.46
C PRO A 298 1.33 -30.93 2.56
N GLU A 299 2.62 -30.66 2.34
CA GLU A 299 3.68 -30.82 3.34
C GLU A 299 3.73 -29.68 4.39
N ALA A 300 2.92 -28.64 4.25
CA ALA A 300 2.86 -27.55 5.22
C ALA A 300 2.33 -28.06 6.57
N GLN A 301 3.07 -27.78 7.64
CA GLN A 301 2.66 -28.17 8.98
C GLN A 301 1.86 -27.04 9.64
N GLN A 302 0.57 -27.25 9.92
CA GLN A 302 -0.19 -26.30 10.73
C GLN A 302 0.28 -26.38 12.20
N LEU A 303 0.75 -25.27 12.75
CA LEU A 303 1.30 -25.18 14.10
C LEU A 303 0.30 -24.67 15.14
N GLY A 304 -0.73 -23.93 14.72
CA GLY A 304 -1.71 -23.39 15.66
C GLY A 304 -2.86 -22.63 15.04
N GLY A 305 -3.73 -22.17 15.95
CA GLY A 305 -4.75 -21.14 15.79
C GLY A 305 -6.01 -21.53 15.00
N PRO A 306 -7.21 -21.11 15.44
CA PRO A 306 -8.35 -20.92 14.55
C PRO A 306 -8.23 -19.61 13.74
N ASP A 307 -7.55 -18.59 14.28
CA ASP A 307 -7.22 -17.30 13.64
C ASP A 307 -6.12 -16.58 14.47
N PRO A 308 -4.96 -16.21 13.89
CA PRO A 308 -4.51 -16.57 12.56
C PRO A 308 -4.17 -18.06 12.44
N LEU A 309 -4.30 -18.61 11.24
CA LEU A 309 -3.73 -19.91 10.94
C LEU A 309 -2.21 -19.77 10.82
N ILE A 310 -1.45 -20.62 11.51
CA ILE A 310 0.01 -20.62 11.46
C ILE A 310 0.48 -21.86 10.73
N TYR A 311 1.14 -21.68 9.59
CA TYR A 311 1.77 -22.76 8.83
C TYR A 311 3.28 -22.65 8.87
N ARG A 312 3.95 -23.79 9.05
CA ARG A 312 5.37 -23.93 8.75
C ARG A 312 5.56 -24.53 7.38
N VAL A 313 6.31 -23.84 6.53
CA VAL A 313 6.63 -24.27 5.18
C VAL A 313 8.14 -24.24 5.01
N GLN A 314 8.71 -25.34 4.53
CA GLN A 314 10.11 -25.39 4.14
C GLN A 314 10.19 -25.18 2.64
N ALA A 315 10.92 -24.16 2.21
CA ALA A 315 11.15 -23.88 0.80
C ALA A 315 12.60 -23.46 0.58
N GLU A 316 13.18 -23.93 -0.51
CA GLU A 316 14.50 -23.47 -0.95
C GLU A 316 14.37 -22.13 -1.68
N PRO A 317 15.35 -21.23 -1.56
CA PRO A 317 15.34 -19.98 -2.32
C PRO A 317 15.36 -20.27 -3.83
N GLN A 318 14.35 -19.75 -4.54
CA GLN A 318 14.26 -19.83 -6.00
C GLN A 318 14.15 -18.42 -6.60
N PRO A 319 14.60 -18.21 -7.86
CA PRO A 319 14.42 -16.94 -8.52
C PRO A 319 12.94 -16.60 -8.66
N LEU A 320 12.59 -15.34 -8.44
CA LEU A 320 11.21 -14.87 -8.61
C LEU A 320 11.03 -14.29 -10.01
N LEU A 321 9.83 -14.50 -10.57
CA LEU A 321 9.38 -13.87 -11.81
C LEU A 321 8.22 -12.94 -11.51
N LEU A 322 8.37 -11.66 -11.85
CA LEU A 322 7.36 -10.64 -11.60
C LEU A 322 6.84 -10.07 -12.93
N PRO A 323 5.52 -10.06 -13.17
CA PRO A 323 4.98 -9.42 -14.37
C PRO A 323 5.28 -7.92 -14.35
N GLY A 324 5.75 -7.42 -15.49
CA GLY A 324 5.95 -5.99 -15.74
C GLY A 324 4.82 -5.43 -16.61
N ARG A 325 5.18 -4.60 -17.60
CA ARG A 325 4.20 -4.00 -18.51
C ARG A 325 3.96 -4.88 -19.73
N GLY A 326 2.86 -4.63 -20.44
CA GLY A 326 2.58 -5.29 -21.72
C GLY A 326 2.08 -6.73 -21.61
N TRP A 327 1.51 -7.12 -20.47
CA TRP A 327 0.81 -8.39 -20.31
C TRP A 327 -0.70 -8.15 -20.38
N TYR A 328 -1.41 -8.92 -21.20
CA TYR A 328 -2.87 -8.94 -21.23
C TYR A 328 -3.43 -9.88 -20.15
N ASP A 329 -4.75 -9.93 -19.99
CA ASP A 329 -5.39 -10.85 -19.05
C ASP A 329 -5.07 -12.31 -19.38
N LEU A 330 -5.09 -13.15 -18.34
CA LEU A 330 -4.89 -14.59 -18.49
C LEU A 330 -6.13 -15.22 -19.13
N GLU A 331 -5.91 -15.95 -20.22
CA GLU A 331 -6.93 -16.64 -20.99
C GLU A 331 -6.83 -18.16 -20.78
N TYR A 332 -7.97 -18.84 -20.90
CA TYR A 332 -8.08 -20.27 -20.66
C TYR A 332 -9.01 -20.91 -21.70
N ASP A 333 -8.71 -22.16 -22.05
CA ASP A 333 -9.65 -23.10 -22.68
C ASP A 333 -9.76 -24.36 -21.81
N ALA A 334 -10.42 -25.40 -22.31
CA ALA A 334 -10.62 -26.65 -21.57
C ALA A 334 -9.29 -27.35 -21.18
N GLU A 335 -8.21 -27.10 -21.90
CA GLU A 335 -6.96 -27.85 -21.79
C GLU A 335 -5.75 -26.97 -21.43
N ARG A 336 -5.85 -25.65 -21.62
CA ARG A 336 -4.70 -24.77 -21.67
C ARG A 336 -4.97 -23.43 -21.01
N ARG A 337 -3.91 -22.89 -20.40
CA ARG A 337 -3.81 -21.49 -19.94
C ARG A 337 -2.77 -20.75 -20.77
N TRP A 338 -3.01 -19.48 -21.10
CA TRP A 338 -2.04 -18.64 -21.79
C TRP A 338 -2.27 -17.17 -21.51
N GLN A 339 -1.22 -16.37 -21.69
CA GLN A 339 -1.29 -14.94 -21.60
C GLN A 339 -0.71 -14.35 -22.89
N TRP A 340 -1.43 -13.41 -23.49
CA TRP A 340 -0.89 -12.62 -24.59
C TRP A 340 0.04 -11.53 -24.05
N THR A 341 1.12 -11.26 -24.77
CA THR A 341 1.90 -10.05 -24.57
C THR A 341 1.43 -8.97 -25.55
N ALA A 342 1.74 -7.71 -25.27
CA ALA A 342 1.87 -6.66 -26.27
C ALA A 342 3.15 -6.92 -27.12
N PRO A 343 3.41 -6.16 -28.20
CA PRO A 343 4.63 -6.30 -29.00
C PRO A 343 5.91 -6.12 -28.17
N GLU A 344 5.84 -5.34 -27.09
CA GLU A 344 6.85 -5.28 -26.05
C GLU A 344 6.19 -5.53 -24.69
N ALA A 345 6.65 -6.59 -24.02
CA ALA A 345 6.33 -6.87 -22.63
C ALA A 345 7.60 -6.93 -21.78
N THR A 346 7.48 -6.57 -20.51
CA THR A 346 8.57 -6.68 -19.56
C THR A 346 8.22 -7.59 -18.41
N PHE A 347 9.19 -8.29 -17.86
CA PHE A 347 9.06 -8.99 -16.59
C PHE A 347 10.40 -8.96 -15.87
N ASP A 348 10.36 -8.99 -14.54
CA ASP A 348 11.57 -8.99 -13.75
C ASP A 348 11.94 -10.40 -13.32
N VAL A 349 13.24 -10.70 -13.37
CA VAL A 349 13.84 -11.87 -12.73
C VAL A 349 14.60 -11.38 -11.50
N VAL A 350 14.28 -11.94 -10.34
CA VAL A 350 14.90 -11.55 -9.07
C VAL A 350 15.74 -12.69 -8.54
N ASN A 351 17.02 -12.41 -8.28
CA ASN A 351 17.87 -13.30 -7.51
C ASN A 351 17.68 -12.99 -6.01
N PRO A 352 17.09 -13.88 -5.20
CA PRO A 352 16.94 -13.61 -3.77
C PRO A 352 18.22 -13.82 -2.96
N LEU A 353 19.25 -14.41 -3.56
CA LEU A 353 20.43 -14.89 -2.84
C LEU A 353 21.51 -13.79 -2.69
N PRO A 354 22.33 -13.87 -1.63
CA PRO A 354 23.46 -12.96 -1.39
C PRO A 354 24.67 -13.25 -2.29
N LEU A 355 24.54 -14.17 -3.25
CA LEU A 355 25.58 -14.57 -4.18
C LEU A 355 25.07 -14.44 -5.62
N PRO A 356 25.94 -14.08 -6.59
CA PRO A 356 25.57 -14.14 -8.00
C PRO A 356 25.18 -15.55 -8.43
N VAL A 357 24.13 -15.67 -9.26
CA VAL A 357 23.63 -16.95 -9.76
C VAL A 357 23.41 -16.92 -11.26
N THR A 358 23.46 -18.09 -11.89
CA THR A 358 22.96 -18.26 -13.25
C THR A 358 21.56 -18.85 -13.20
N VAL A 359 20.60 -18.07 -13.67
CA VAL A 359 19.19 -18.47 -13.79
C VAL A 359 18.96 -19.06 -15.18
N GLN A 360 18.35 -20.23 -15.23
CA GLN A 360 17.78 -20.83 -16.43
C GLN A 360 16.30 -20.48 -16.50
N LEU A 361 15.92 -19.74 -17.53
CA LEU A 361 14.55 -19.44 -17.89
C LEU A 361 14.05 -20.52 -18.84
N ARG A 362 12.99 -21.24 -18.45
CA ARG A 362 12.28 -22.19 -19.32
C ARG A 362 11.02 -21.50 -19.81
N MET A 363 10.92 -21.26 -21.10
CA MET A 363 9.80 -20.57 -21.72
C MET A 363 9.04 -21.52 -22.64
N ALA A 364 7.72 -21.52 -22.55
CA ALA A 364 6.81 -22.16 -23.48
C ALA A 364 6.06 -21.07 -24.25
N LEU A 365 6.50 -20.81 -25.48
CA LEU A 365 6.01 -19.74 -26.34
C LEU A 365 5.30 -20.35 -27.55
N GLU A 366 4.19 -19.77 -27.96
CA GLU A 366 3.42 -20.26 -29.12
C GLU A 366 3.37 -19.18 -30.20
N GLY A 367 3.83 -19.54 -31.39
CA GLY A 367 3.63 -18.76 -32.61
C GLY A 367 2.19 -18.95 -33.08
N VAL A 368 1.55 -17.86 -33.49
CA VAL A 368 0.18 -17.88 -34.05
C VAL A 368 0.19 -17.16 -35.39
N GLY A 369 -0.18 -17.86 -36.46
CA GLY A 369 -0.31 -17.29 -37.80
C GLY A 369 1.03 -17.20 -38.53
N GLU A 370 1.52 -15.98 -38.77
CA GLU A 370 2.75 -15.75 -39.55
C GLU A 370 4.03 -15.92 -38.72
N ASP A 371 5.12 -16.24 -39.42
CA ASP A 371 6.48 -16.35 -38.88
C ASP A 371 6.97 -15.00 -38.33
N ARG A 372 7.04 -14.89 -37.01
CA ARG A 372 7.37 -13.63 -36.34
C ARG A 372 8.67 -13.70 -35.58
N LEU A 373 9.45 -12.63 -35.67
CA LEU A 373 10.65 -12.49 -34.89
C LEU A 373 10.30 -12.22 -33.42
N VAL A 374 10.79 -13.06 -32.51
CA VAL A 374 10.70 -12.87 -31.06
C VAL A 374 12.11 -12.76 -30.48
N GLN A 375 12.28 -11.83 -29.54
CA GLN A 375 13.54 -11.54 -28.88
C GLN A 375 13.33 -11.40 -27.38
N LEU A 376 14.22 -12.04 -26.61
CA LEU A 376 14.37 -11.78 -25.17
C LEU A 376 15.68 -11.02 -24.96
N ALA A 377 15.62 -9.86 -24.34
CA ALA A 377 16.77 -8.99 -24.12
C ALA A 377 16.70 -8.28 -22.76
N THR A 378 17.85 -7.84 -22.28
CA THR A 378 17.94 -6.76 -21.28
C THR A 378 17.99 -5.41 -22.01
N GLU A 379 18.10 -4.29 -21.28
CA GLU A 379 18.37 -2.99 -21.91
C GLU A 379 19.69 -2.97 -22.71
N ARG A 380 20.66 -3.82 -22.34
CA ARG A 380 22.04 -3.77 -22.84
C ARG A 380 22.43 -4.95 -23.73
N GLU A 381 21.72 -6.07 -23.62
CA GLU A 381 22.16 -7.34 -24.19
C GLU A 381 20.96 -8.15 -24.72
N SER A 382 21.12 -8.73 -25.92
CA SER A 382 20.18 -9.70 -26.45
C SER A 382 20.50 -11.09 -25.91
N LEU A 383 19.61 -11.67 -25.10
CA LEU A 383 19.80 -13.00 -24.50
C LEU A 383 19.39 -14.13 -25.45
N TRP A 384 18.34 -13.91 -26.24
CA TRP A 384 17.82 -14.87 -27.21
C TRP A 384 17.05 -14.16 -28.31
N ARG A 385 17.10 -14.69 -29.54
CA ARG A 385 16.38 -14.16 -30.71
C ARG A 385 16.08 -15.29 -31.69
N GLU A 386 14.84 -15.40 -32.13
CA GLU A 386 14.41 -16.44 -33.07
C GLU A 386 13.15 -16.05 -33.83
N ARG A 387 12.93 -16.62 -35.02
CA ARG A 387 11.62 -16.59 -35.69
C ARG A 387 10.75 -17.72 -35.14
N LEU A 388 9.66 -17.37 -34.47
CA LEU A 388 8.63 -18.33 -34.06
C LEU A 388 7.68 -18.57 -35.23
N VAL A 389 7.69 -19.80 -35.73
CA VAL A 389 6.67 -20.33 -36.64
C VAL A 389 5.46 -20.81 -35.84
N ASP A 390 4.33 -21.05 -36.52
CA ASP A 390 3.09 -21.52 -35.90
C ASP A 390 3.31 -22.77 -35.00
N GLY A 391 2.70 -22.74 -33.82
CA GLY A 391 2.76 -23.82 -32.82
C GLY A 391 3.69 -23.56 -31.62
N LEU A 392 3.64 -24.50 -30.67
CA LEU A 392 4.33 -24.40 -29.38
C LEU A 392 5.84 -24.68 -29.52
N ARG A 393 6.64 -23.84 -28.84
CA ARG A 393 8.10 -23.92 -28.77
C ARG A 393 8.57 -23.77 -27.33
N HIS A 394 9.43 -24.69 -26.90
CA HIS A 394 10.09 -24.63 -25.61
C HIS A 394 11.50 -24.07 -25.75
N ARG A 395 11.87 -23.08 -24.94
CA ARG A 395 13.18 -22.44 -24.98
C ARG A 395 13.82 -22.40 -23.62
N LEU A 396 15.14 -22.59 -23.62
CA LEU A 396 15.99 -22.42 -22.45
C LEU A 396 16.87 -21.21 -22.71
N VAL A 397 16.80 -20.22 -21.83
CA VAL A 397 17.64 -19.02 -21.89
C VAL A 397 18.34 -18.88 -20.55
N PHE A 398 19.63 -18.56 -20.57
CA PHE A 398 20.43 -18.41 -19.37
C PHE A 398 20.71 -16.93 -19.13
N ALA A 399 20.55 -16.48 -17.88
CA ALA A 399 20.88 -15.13 -17.47
C ALA A 399 21.67 -15.17 -16.17
N ARG A 400 22.84 -14.52 -16.15
CA ARG A 400 23.61 -14.33 -14.92
C ARG A 400 23.08 -13.12 -14.16
N LEU A 401 22.64 -13.32 -12.93
CA LEU A 401 22.21 -12.27 -12.01
C LEU A 401 23.22 -12.09 -10.88
N ASP A 402 23.51 -10.84 -10.52
CA ASP A 402 24.29 -10.51 -9.34
C ASP A 402 23.51 -10.78 -8.05
N ALA A 403 24.20 -10.74 -6.91
CA ALA A 403 23.59 -10.91 -5.59
C ALA A 403 22.46 -9.89 -5.37
N HIS A 404 21.28 -10.37 -4.96
CA HIS A 404 20.07 -9.56 -4.76
C HIS A 404 19.65 -8.72 -5.98
N GLU A 405 20.13 -9.05 -7.18
CA GLU A 405 19.78 -8.29 -8.39
C GLU A 405 18.33 -8.54 -8.78
N ARG A 406 17.62 -7.45 -9.06
CA ARG A 406 16.37 -7.45 -9.83
C ARG A 406 16.70 -6.96 -11.24
N ARG A 407 16.49 -7.83 -12.24
CA ARG A 407 16.75 -7.50 -13.63
C ARG A 407 15.48 -7.56 -14.46
N THR A 408 15.16 -6.47 -15.14
CA THR A 408 14.06 -6.41 -16.12
C THR A 408 14.49 -7.02 -17.44
N LEU A 409 13.69 -7.96 -17.92
CA LEU A 409 13.81 -8.56 -19.25
C LEU A 409 12.68 -8.06 -20.14
N HIS A 410 13.03 -7.76 -21.39
CA HIS A 410 12.13 -7.33 -22.45
C HIS A 410 11.87 -8.50 -23.39
N LEU A 411 10.61 -8.93 -23.44
CA LEU A 411 10.11 -9.87 -24.43
C LEU A 411 9.48 -9.06 -25.57
N ARG A 412 10.20 -8.99 -26.69
CA ARG A 412 9.81 -8.23 -27.88
C ARG A 412 9.38 -9.17 -29.00
N SER A 413 8.35 -8.78 -29.74
CA SER A 413 7.85 -9.52 -30.89
C SER A 413 7.30 -8.57 -31.95
N GLU A 414 7.30 -9.02 -33.20
CA GLU A 414 6.59 -8.31 -34.27
C GLU A 414 5.08 -8.26 -33.98
N PRO A 415 4.44 -7.09 -34.14
CA PRO A 415 3.05 -6.88 -33.76
C PRO A 415 2.09 -7.71 -34.62
N LEU A 416 1.04 -8.25 -34.00
CA LEU A 416 -0.08 -8.92 -34.64
C LEU A 416 -1.36 -8.17 -34.31
N GLN A 417 -2.06 -7.70 -35.33
CA GLN A 417 -3.37 -7.08 -35.16
C GLN A 417 -4.40 -8.19 -34.89
N GLU A 418 -5.13 -8.10 -33.78
CA GLU A 418 -6.19 -9.06 -33.49
C GLU A 418 -7.36 -8.89 -34.47
N THR A 419 -7.79 -9.98 -35.11
CA THR A 419 -8.84 -9.95 -36.16
C THR A 419 -10.26 -10.07 -35.62
N THR A 420 -10.44 -10.44 -34.35
CA THR A 420 -11.73 -10.76 -33.72
C THR A 420 -12.51 -9.54 -33.22
N GLY A 421 -12.28 -8.36 -33.79
CA GLY A 421 -12.98 -7.11 -33.43
C GLY A 421 -12.47 -6.42 -32.17
N SER A 422 -11.48 -7.00 -31.50
CA SER A 422 -10.69 -6.33 -30.47
C SER A 422 -9.62 -5.43 -31.11
N GLN A 423 -9.35 -4.28 -30.50
CA GLN A 423 -8.29 -3.36 -30.93
C GLN A 423 -6.93 -3.66 -30.29
N ARG A 424 -6.74 -4.85 -29.70
CA ARG A 424 -5.45 -5.25 -29.13
C ARG A 424 -4.40 -5.38 -30.25
N VAL A 425 -3.21 -4.87 -29.97
CA VAL A 425 -2.00 -5.17 -30.74
C VAL A 425 -1.25 -6.24 -29.96
N LEU A 426 -1.26 -7.46 -30.47
CA LEU A 426 -0.73 -8.63 -29.78
C LEU A 426 0.74 -8.84 -30.14
N GLY A 427 1.47 -9.43 -29.21
CA GLY A 427 2.81 -9.95 -29.39
C GLY A 427 2.79 -11.48 -29.49
N VAL A 428 3.47 -12.14 -28.57
CA VAL A 428 3.59 -13.61 -28.51
C VAL A 428 2.60 -14.20 -27.49
N VAL A 429 2.14 -15.42 -27.75
CA VAL A 429 1.39 -16.21 -26.76
C VAL A 429 2.38 -16.88 -25.82
N VAL A 430 2.24 -16.64 -24.52
CA VAL A 430 3.06 -17.26 -23.48
C VAL A 430 2.22 -18.27 -22.73
N ARG A 431 2.65 -19.53 -22.72
CA ARG A 431 2.03 -20.61 -21.93
C ARG A 431 2.59 -20.70 -20.53
N GLN A 432 3.91 -20.52 -20.41
CA GLN A 432 4.63 -20.60 -19.15
C GLN A 432 6.01 -19.97 -19.26
N ILE A 433 6.45 -19.27 -18.21
CA ILE A 433 7.87 -18.94 -17.99
C ILE A 433 8.21 -19.35 -16.57
N THR A 434 9.19 -20.24 -16.40
CA THR A 434 9.76 -20.60 -15.09
C THR A 434 11.22 -20.23 -15.02
N ALA A 435 11.72 -20.03 -13.79
CA ALA A 435 13.10 -19.69 -13.52
C ALA A 435 13.65 -20.67 -12.48
N THR A 436 14.83 -21.23 -12.76
CA THR A 436 15.53 -22.17 -11.85
C THR A 436 17.01 -21.84 -11.81
N ILE A 437 17.68 -22.04 -10.67
CA ILE A 437 19.14 -21.87 -10.56
C ILE A 437 19.86 -23.09 -11.14
N VAL A 438 20.89 -22.86 -11.97
CA VAL A 438 21.59 -23.95 -12.71
C VAL A 438 22.65 -24.66 -11.87
N GLN A 439 23.26 -23.98 -10.89
CA GLN A 439 24.29 -24.56 -10.03
C GLN A 439 23.98 -24.24 -8.55
N PRO A 440 23.37 -25.19 -7.82
CA PRO A 440 22.95 -24.98 -6.44
C PRO A 440 24.04 -25.31 -5.41
N GLN A 441 25.30 -25.52 -5.81
CA GLN A 441 26.35 -25.91 -4.88
C GLN A 441 26.50 -24.79 -3.82
N ASP A 442 26.15 -25.12 -2.57
CA ASP A 442 26.14 -24.29 -1.36
C ASP A 442 24.89 -23.42 -1.05
N LEU A 443 23.71 -23.71 -1.61
CA LEU A 443 22.48 -22.96 -1.28
C LEU A 443 21.90 -23.24 0.13
N ALA A 444 22.26 -24.35 0.76
CA ALA A 444 21.67 -24.80 2.03
C ALA A 444 21.91 -23.83 3.22
N HIS A 445 22.84 -22.86 3.08
CA HIS A 445 23.18 -21.88 4.11
C HIS A 445 22.86 -20.43 3.70
N ALA A 446 22.17 -20.21 2.59
CA ALA A 446 21.98 -18.87 2.05
C ALA A 446 21.00 -18.00 2.86
N CYS A 447 20.07 -18.62 3.58
CA CYS A 447 19.21 -17.89 4.50
C CYS A 447 19.96 -17.66 5.81
N PRO A 448 20.23 -16.40 6.19
CA PRO A 448 20.86 -16.13 7.48
C PRO A 448 19.96 -16.68 8.57
N THR A 449 20.47 -17.61 9.38
CA THR A 449 19.87 -17.90 10.67
C THR A 449 19.97 -16.60 11.45
N SER A 450 18.89 -15.83 11.53
CA SER A 450 18.89 -14.59 12.30
C SER A 450 19.30 -14.95 13.72
N ASP A 451 20.48 -14.48 14.15
CA ASP A 451 20.87 -14.56 15.54
C ASP A 451 19.70 -14.01 16.37
N PRO A 452 19.28 -14.69 17.44
CA PRO A 452 18.21 -14.20 18.27
C PRO A 452 18.53 -12.75 18.68
N LEU A 453 17.55 -11.84 18.51
CA LEU A 453 17.69 -10.47 19.01
C LEU A 453 18.26 -10.49 20.42
N PRO A 454 19.23 -9.61 20.73
CA PRO A 454 19.90 -9.62 22.03
C PRO A 454 18.87 -9.61 23.17
N PRO A 455 19.11 -10.34 24.28
CA PRO A 455 18.14 -10.54 25.36
C PRO A 455 17.53 -9.24 25.93
N ALA A 456 18.22 -8.10 25.76
CA ALA A 456 17.79 -6.80 26.23
C ALA A 456 16.47 -6.29 25.61
N LEU A 457 16.02 -6.85 24.48
CA LEU A 457 14.74 -6.51 23.84
C LEU A 457 13.60 -7.51 24.15
N ARG A 458 13.84 -8.54 24.97
CA ARG A 458 12.83 -9.57 25.32
C ARG A 458 12.07 -9.27 26.63
N ARG A 459 12.07 -8.03 27.12
CA ARG A 459 11.45 -7.67 28.40
C ARG A 459 10.16 -6.89 28.25
#